data_AF-A0A401H1X7-F1
#
_entry.id   AF-A0A401H1X7-F1
#
_cell.length_a   1.000
_cell.length_b   1.000
_cell.length_c   1.000
_cell.angle_alpha   90.00
_cell.angle_beta   90.00
_cell.angle_gamma   90.00
#
_symmetry.space_group_name_H-M   'P 1'
#
loop_
_entity.id
_entity.type
_entity.pdbx_description
1 polymer ?
#
loop_
_entity_poly.entity_id
_entity_poly.type
_entity_poly.pdbx_seq_one_letter_code
_entity_poly.pdbx_strand_id
1 'polypeptide(L)'
;MKDRTTQIADTIAGYPGVECRTLRVQDAFDRNWWMKVHATPDSSDVGVDLSTGELILSILSNSSTSSSPLGLLHSYLASLPTATAVSSAVQALIRLLLLHTAVETSSSHLVLGTSLTSLAVSLISGVAQGRGFSVREEVQEDWFPEEVPGMPDTGDNLHRGTESPNSGKMKGNGRLSVRVMRPLRDVGMKECAAWAWWKKLRVVGKERWQWSGAKQGIYALTKDFIVGLEKDYPSTVSTVVRTCGKLAPKGRVIGRCVLCERPVQEGWQEWKSSISVQFRLSSNVEIDPIPFLHPSVDCVPPRLSTAPTLTPHLCYACHTTFTSKSSRATPPPLYPSVTKTPLTPLPTWVGSHLLERQEQISTSRMAREEMRSAVSDFLLE
;
A
#
# COMPACT_ATOMS: atom_id res chain seq x y z
N MET A 1 14.42 10.53 -17.52
CA MET A 1 14.69 9.13 -17.20
C MET A 1 15.05 8.43 -18.49
N LYS A 2 16.19 7.74 -18.54
CA LYS A 2 16.59 7.02 -19.75
C LYS A 2 15.93 5.64 -19.73
N ASP A 3 15.13 5.33 -20.76
CA ASP A 3 14.60 3.99 -20.91
C ASP A 3 15.75 3.01 -21.23
N ARG A 4 15.90 1.99 -20.38
CA ARG A 4 16.95 0.95 -20.49
C ARG A 4 16.37 -0.43 -20.77
N THR A 5 15.11 -0.52 -21.19
CA THR A 5 14.41 -1.80 -21.43
C THR A 5 15.18 -2.69 -22.40
N THR A 6 15.70 -2.13 -23.50
CA THR A 6 16.52 -2.88 -24.47
C THR A 6 17.80 -3.43 -23.83
N GLN A 7 18.53 -2.60 -23.07
CA GLN A 7 19.76 -3.02 -22.38
C GLN A 7 19.50 -4.15 -21.36
N ILE A 8 18.35 -4.12 -20.68
CA ILE A 8 17.91 -5.17 -19.76
C ILE A 8 17.57 -6.44 -20.54
N ALA A 9 16.79 -6.35 -21.61
CA ALA A 9 16.43 -7.48 -22.46
C ALA A 9 17.68 -8.17 -23.04
N ASP A 10 18.64 -7.38 -23.56
CA ASP A 10 19.92 -7.91 -24.04
C ASP A 10 20.67 -8.66 -22.93
N THR A 11 20.58 -8.16 -21.68
CA THR A 11 21.28 -8.78 -20.53
C THR A 11 20.68 -10.12 -20.20
N ILE A 12 19.34 -10.20 -20.23
CA ILE A 12 18.59 -11.42 -19.93
C ILE A 12 18.73 -12.45 -21.05
N ALA A 13 18.85 -12.03 -22.32
CA ALA A 13 19.05 -12.92 -23.46
C ALA A 13 20.28 -13.84 -23.33
N GLY A 14 21.26 -13.48 -22.49
CA GLY A 14 22.42 -14.32 -22.18
C GLY A 14 22.16 -15.46 -21.18
N TYR A 15 20.97 -15.53 -20.57
CA TYR A 15 20.63 -16.54 -19.57
C TYR A 15 19.52 -17.48 -20.09
N PRO A 16 19.85 -18.73 -20.45
CA PRO A 16 18.85 -19.67 -20.93
C PRO A 16 17.84 -20.01 -19.82
N GLY A 17 16.56 -20.12 -20.19
CA GLY A 17 15.49 -20.44 -19.26
C GLY A 17 14.92 -19.25 -18.47
N VAL A 18 15.35 -18.02 -18.77
CA VAL A 18 14.79 -16.80 -18.16
C VAL A 18 13.97 -16.03 -19.21
N GLU A 19 12.65 -15.98 -19.03
CA GLU A 19 11.77 -15.14 -19.84
C GLU A 19 11.83 -13.69 -19.34
N CYS A 20 12.04 -12.73 -20.26
CA CYS A 20 11.99 -11.31 -19.93
C CYS A 20 10.58 -10.76 -20.12
N ARG A 21 9.92 -10.39 -19.01
CA ARG A 21 8.68 -9.61 -19.04
C ARG A 21 8.92 -8.18 -18.57
N THR A 22 8.38 -7.21 -19.31
CA THR A 22 8.51 -5.79 -18.98
C THR A 22 7.22 -5.29 -18.35
N LEU A 23 7.36 -4.60 -17.22
CA LEU A 23 6.28 -3.85 -16.58
C LEU A 23 6.71 -2.40 -16.45
N ARG A 24 5.75 -1.49 -16.51
CA ARG A 24 5.95 -0.07 -16.30
C ARG A 24 5.11 0.41 -15.14
N VAL A 25 5.61 1.41 -14.41
CA VAL A 25 4.89 1.94 -13.23
C VAL A 25 3.54 2.55 -13.63
N GLN A 26 3.42 3.08 -14.85
CA GLN A 26 2.15 3.60 -15.35
C GLN A 26 1.07 2.54 -15.58
N ASP A 27 1.44 1.25 -15.66
CA ASP A 27 0.49 0.15 -15.85
C ASP A 27 -0.48 0.05 -14.65
N ALA A 28 -0.10 0.64 -13.50
CA ALA A 28 -0.98 0.78 -12.34
C ALA A 28 -2.22 1.65 -12.59
N PHE A 29 -2.19 2.45 -13.64
CA PHE A 29 -3.29 3.32 -14.10
C PHE A 29 -3.84 2.85 -15.45
N ASP A 30 -3.44 1.67 -15.93
CA ASP A 30 -3.91 1.09 -17.18
C ASP A 30 -4.99 0.03 -16.92
N ARG A 31 -6.22 0.33 -17.36
CA ARG A 31 -7.36 -0.58 -17.24
C ARG A 31 -7.18 -1.85 -18.07
N ASN A 32 -6.50 -1.78 -19.21
CA ASN A 32 -6.25 -2.95 -20.05
C ASN A 32 -5.28 -3.92 -19.36
N TRP A 33 -4.27 -3.38 -18.67
CA TRP A 33 -3.39 -4.19 -17.84
C TRP A 33 -4.16 -4.86 -16.70
N TRP A 34 -5.02 -4.11 -16.01
CA TRP A 34 -5.85 -4.67 -14.92
C TRP A 34 -6.76 -5.80 -15.42
N MET A 35 -7.48 -5.60 -16.53
CA MET A 35 -8.35 -6.64 -17.13
C MET A 35 -7.59 -7.86 -17.65
N LYS A 36 -6.31 -7.69 -18.03
CA LYS A 36 -5.47 -8.82 -18.43
C LYS A 36 -5.09 -9.66 -17.21
N VAL A 37 -4.79 -9.00 -16.09
CA VAL A 37 -4.34 -9.67 -14.87
C VAL A 37 -5.51 -10.26 -14.08
N HIS A 38 -6.64 -9.56 -14.07
CA HIS A 38 -7.89 -9.97 -13.43
C HIS A 38 -8.98 -10.05 -14.48
N ALA A 39 -9.65 -11.19 -14.60
CA ALA A 39 -10.75 -11.38 -15.56
C ALA A 39 -12.06 -10.62 -15.19
N THR A 40 -11.96 -9.58 -14.35
CA THR A 40 -13.09 -8.78 -13.83
C THR A 40 -13.12 -7.40 -14.50
N PRO A 41 -14.22 -7.01 -15.16
CA PRO A 41 -14.30 -5.78 -15.96
C PRO A 41 -14.57 -4.50 -15.14
N ASP A 42 -14.97 -4.63 -13.88
CA ASP A 42 -15.56 -3.54 -13.10
C ASP A 42 -14.52 -2.82 -12.22
N SER A 43 -13.54 -2.18 -12.86
CA SER A 43 -12.75 -1.14 -12.21
C SER A 43 -13.28 0.24 -12.64
N SER A 44 -14.02 0.91 -11.76
CA SER A 44 -14.32 2.34 -11.94
C SER A 44 -13.04 3.14 -11.69
N ASP A 45 -12.74 4.11 -12.56
CA ASP A 45 -11.66 5.05 -12.29
C ASP A 45 -12.09 5.95 -11.13
N VAL A 46 -11.31 5.92 -10.05
CA VAL A 46 -11.61 6.68 -8.82
C VAL A 46 -10.50 7.70 -8.62
N GLY A 47 -10.90 8.89 -8.16
CA GLY A 47 -9.97 9.89 -7.69
C GLY A 47 -10.27 10.33 -6.26
N VAL A 48 -9.29 10.97 -5.65
CA VAL A 48 -9.38 11.50 -4.28
C VAL A 48 -9.01 12.97 -4.25
N ASP A 49 -9.79 13.77 -3.52
CA ASP A 49 -9.44 15.14 -3.22
C ASP A 49 -8.43 15.17 -2.06
N LEU A 50 -7.24 15.72 -2.33
CA LEU A 50 -6.17 15.88 -1.34
C LEU A 50 -6.16 17.27 -0.69
N SER A 51 -7.00 18.21 -1.16
CA SER A 51 -7.08 19.56 -0.62
C SER A 51 -7.68 19.55 0.78
N THR A 52 -8.71 18.74 0.97
CA THR A 52 -9.36 18.45 2.24
C THR A 52 -8.63 17.31 2.96
N GLY A 53 -8.44 17.43 4.27
CA GLY A 53 -7.82 16.36 5.08
C GLY A 53 -8.68 15.10 5.19
N GLU A 54 -9.88 15.11 4.60
CA GLU A 54 -10.92 14.08 4.70
C GLU A 54 -10.81 13.01 3.61
N LEU A 55 -9.99 13.22 2.57
CA LEU A 55 -9.77 12.28 1.47
C LEU A 55 -11.08 11.85 0.80
N ILE A 56 -11.87 12.83 0.37
CA ILE A 56 -13.17 12.61 -0.27
C ILE A 56 -12.97 11.89 -1.60
N LEU A 57 -13.69 10.79 -1.79
CA LEU A 57 -13.67 9.98 -3.00
C LEU A 57 -14.64 10.53 -4.03
N SER A 58 -14.24 10.47 -5.29
CA SER A 58 -15.09 10.80 -6.42
C SER A 58 -14.83 9.84 -7.58
N ILE A 59 -15.91 9.38 -8.20
CA ILE A 59 -15.83 8.59 -9.43
C ILE A 59 -15.41 9.54 -10.55
N LEU A 60 -14.35 9.19 -11.26
CA LEU A 60 -13.91 9.92 -12.44
C LEU A 60 -14.87 9.55 -13.59
N SER A 61 -15.85 10.40 -13.85
CA SER A 61 -16.74 10.23 -15.01
C SER A 61 -15.92 10.21 -16.30
N ASN A 62 -16.20 9.26 -17.19
CA ASN A 62 -15.56 9.06 -18.51
C ASN A 62 -15.67 10.25 -19.50
N SER A 63 -16.10 11.42 -19.04
CA SER A 63 -16.41 12.58 -19.85
C SER A 63 -15.23 13.55 -19.83
N SER A 64 -14.52 13.62 -20.96
CA SER A 64 -13.53 14.64 -21.37
C SER A 64 -12.06 14.34 -21.02
N THR A 65 -11.34 13.89 -22.06
CA THR A 65 -9.89 13.59 -22.17
C THR A 65 -9.45 12.22 -21.67
N SER A 66 -9.24 11.29 -22.61
CA SER A 66 -8.53 10.02 -22.40
C SER A 66 -7.07 10.28 -22.01
N SER A 67 -6.84 10.66 -20.76
CA SER A 67 -5.48 10.84 -20.25
C SER A 67 -4.76 9.50 -20.30
N SER A 68 -3.61 9.46 -20.98
CA SER A 68 -2.78 8.25 -21.04
C SER A 68 -2.43 7.75 -19.63
N PRO A 69 -2.22 6.44 -19.42
CA PRO A 69 -1.80 5.91 -18.11
C PRO A 69 -0.56 6.62 -17.54
N LEU A 70 0.35 7.05 -18.42
CA LEU A 70 1.52 7.85 -18.06
C LEU A 70 1.14 9.26 -17.53
N GLY A 71 0.15 9.90 -18.15
CA GLY A 71 -0.40 11.17 -17.68
C GLY A 71 -1.06 11.05 -16.31
N LEU A 72 -1.83 9.97 -16.08
CA LEU A 72 -2.42 9.66 -14.78
C LEU A 72 -1.36 9.43 -13.70
N LEU A 73 -0.31 8.66 -14.00
CA LEU A 73 0.82 8.47 -13.10
C LEU A 73 1.50 9.80 -12.76
N HIS A 74 1.76 10.66 -13.75
CA HIS A 74 2.38 11.96 -13.50
C HIS A 74 1.49 12.87 -12.65
N SER A 75 0.17 12.89 -12.92
CA SER A 75 -0.81 13.61 -12.10
C SER A 75 -0.82 13.11 -10.65
N TYR A 76 -0.88 11.79 -10.48
CA TYR A 76 -0.81 11.14 -9.17
C TYR A 76 0.46 11.53 -8.41
N LEU A 77 1.65 11.35 -9.00
CA LEU A 77 2.90 11.69 -8.33
C LEU A 77 3.07 13.19 -8.05
N ALA A 78 2.56 14.06 -8.93
CA ALA A 78 2.62 15.51 -8.75
C ALA A 78 1.67 16.02 -7.65
N SER A 79 0.59 15.27 -7.36
CA SER A 79 -0.36 15.60 -6.28
C SER A 79 0.19 15.30 -4.88
N LEU A 80 1.18 14.40 -4.77
CA LEU A 80 1.69 13.94 -3.48
C LEU A 80 2.45 15.05 -2.74
N PRO A 81 2.23 15.20 -1.42
CA PRO A 81 2.66 16.39 -0.68
C PRO A 81 4.18 16.46 -0.43
N THR A 82 4.90 15.34 -0.53
CA THR A 82 6.33 15.26 -0.18
C THR A 82 7.13 14.33 -1.11
N ALA A 83 8.44 14.56 -1.23
CA ALA A 83 9.33 13.66 -1.96
C ALA A 83 9.38 12.23 -1.37
N THR A 84 9.21 12.11 -0.05
CA THR A 84 9.08 10.80 0.61
C THR A 84 7.80 10.09 0.17
N ALA A 85 6.67 10.80 0.13
CA ALA A 85 5.40 10.24 -0.34
C ALA A 85 5.53 9.72 -1.78
N VAL A 86 6.18 10.48 -2.66
CA VAL A 86 6.46 10.07 -4.05
C VAL A 86 7.29 8.78 -4.10
N SER A 87 8.40 8.72 -3.37
CA SER A 87 9.25 7.52 -3.35
C SER A 87 8.50 6.29 -2.83
N SER A 88 7.70 6.46 -1.78
CA SER A 88 6.95 5.36 -1.15
C SER A 88 5.77 4.91 -2.00
N ALA A 89 5.09 5.84 -2.67
CA ALA A 89 4.06 5.52 -3.63
C ALA A 89 4.63 4.70 -4.80
N VAL A 90 5.75 5.13 -5.40
CA VAL A 90 6.41 4.36 -6.47
C VAL A 90 6.80 2.95 -6.00
N GLN A 91 7.32 2.80 -4.78
CA GLN A 91 7.63 1.47 -4.22
C GLN A 91 6.38 0.60 -4.04
N ALA A 92 5.28 1.17 -3.56
CA ALA A 92 4.01 0.46 -3.42
C ALA A 92 3.44 0.03 -4.77
N LEU A 93 3.47 0.91 -5.78
CA LEU A 93 3.03 0.60 -7.15
C LEU A 93 3.86 -0.54 -7.74
N ILE A 94 5.20 -0.48 -7.65
CA ILE A 94 6.09 -1.55 -8.14
C ILE A 94 5.76 -2.88 -7.44
N ARG A 95 5.58 -2.87 -6.12
CA ARG A 95 5.26 -4.07 -5.34
C ARG A 95 3.97 -4.72 -5.85
N LEU A 96 2.91 -3.93 -6.02
CA LEU A 96 1.60 -4.43 -6.44
C LEU A 96 1.59 -4.89 -7.90
N LEU A 97 2.23 -4.15 -8.80
CA LEU A 97 2.40 -4.57 -10.19
C LEU A 97 3.09 -5.94 -10.29
N LEU A 98 4.16 -6.15 -9.50
CA LEU A 98 4.88 -7.44 -9.46
C LEU A 98 4.03 -8.58 -8.90
N LEU A 99 3.26 -8.34 -7.84
CA LEU A 99 2.41 -9.36 -7.22
C LEU A 99 1.25 -9.78 -8.10
N HIS A 100 0.54 -8.79 -8.66
CA HIS A 100 -0.56 -9.05 -9.58
C HIS A 100 -0.07 -9.75 -10.85
N THR A 101 1.11 -9.38 -11.38
CA THR A 101 1.72 -10.11 -12.51
C THR A 101 2.16 -11.53 -12.12
N ALA A 102 2.58 -11.76 -10.87
CA ALA A 102 2.88 -13.11 -10.39
C ALA A 102 1.62 -13.99 -10.40
N VAL A 103 0.44 -13.44 -10.08
CA VAL A 103 -0.84 -14.17 -10.20
C VAL A 103 -1.18 -14.47 -11.65
N GLU A 104 -1.07 -13.49 -12.55
CA GLU A 104 -1.33 -13.67 -13.99
C GLU A 104 -0.47 -14.79 -14.60
N THR A 105 0.79 -14.88 -14.16
CA THR A 105 1.72 -15.94 -14.59
C THR A 105 1.54 -17.26 -13.86
N SER A 106 0.55 -17.38 -12.95
CA SER A 106 0.37 -18.54 -12.07
C SER A 106 1.61 -18.87 -11.23
N SER A 107 2.40 -17.85 -10.90
CA SER A 107 3.61 -17.97 -10.09
C SER A 107 3.26 -18.04 -8.61
N SER A 108 3.75 -19.08 -7.93
CA SER A 108 3.60 -19.23 -6.47
C SER A 108 4.60 -18.39 -5.66
N HIS A 109 5.67 -17.90 -6.30
CA HIS A 109 6.78 -17.22 -5.65
C HIS A 109 7.21 -15.99 -6.43
N LEU A 110 7.42 -14.88 -5.72
CA LEU A 110 8.05 -13.66 -6.23
C LEU A 110 9.43 -13.50 -5.59
N VAL A 111 10.49 -13.63 -6.38
CA VAL A 111 11.87 -13.54 -5.89
C VAL A 111 12.42 -12.13 -6.14
N LEU A 112 12.78 -11.43 -5.06
CA LEU A 112 13.34 -10.08 -5.13
C LEU A 112 14.84 -10.09 -4.79
N GLY A 113 15.64 -9.39 -5.59
CA GLY A 113 17.09 -9.20 -5.38
C GLY A 113 17.45 -8.24 -4.24
N THR A 114 16.68 -8.24 -3.14
CA THR A 114 16.91 -7.36 -1.99
C THR A 114 18.06 -7.90 -1.15
N SER A 115 19.17 -7.15 -1.10
CA SER A 115 20.31 -7.45 -0.22
C SER A 115 20.02 -7.14 1.25
N LEU A 116 20.83 -7.65 2.18
CA LEU A 116 20.75 -7.35 3.61
C LEU A 116 20.75 -5.83 3.87
N THR A 117 21.68 -5.10 3.25
CA THR A 117 21.76 -3.64 3.38
C THR A 117 20.50 -2.96 2.85
N SER A 118 19.97 -3.42 1.71
CA SER A 118 18.76 -2.83 1.12
C SER A 118 17.52 -3.10 1.97
N LEU A 119 17.42 -4.31 2.54
CA LEU A 119 16.33 -4.69 3.43
C LEU A 119 16.36 -3.86 4.72
N ALA A 120 17.54 -3.66 5.33
CA ALA A 120 17.69 -2.80 6.50
C ALA A 120 17.22 -1.36 6.23
N VAL A 121 17.57 -0.80 5.06
CA VAL A 121 17.11 0.52 4.64
C VAL A 121 15.59 0.56 4.48
N SER A 122 14.98 -0.43 3.81
CA SER A 122 13.52 -0.50 3.65
C SER A 122 12.79 -0.61 4.98
N LEU A 123 13.31 -1.41 5.93
CA LEU A 123 12.71 -1.60 7.25
C LEU A 123 12.72 -0.32 8.07
N ILE A 124 13.88 0.30 8.24
CA ILE A 124 14.00 1.54 9.02
C ILE A 124 13.24 2.68 8.35
N SER A 125 13.33 2.79 7.02
CA SER A 125 12.58 3.80 6.27
C SER A 125 11.07 3.59 6.39
N GLY A 126 10.61 2.34 6.38
CA GLY A 126 9.20 1.99 6.57
C GLY A 126 8.71 2.38 7.95
N VAL A 127 9.46 2.01 9.01
CA VAL A 127 9.13 2.36 10.40
C VAL A 127 9.05 3.87 10.58
N ALA A 128 10.03 4.61 10.06
CA ALA A 128 10.06 6.08 10.12
C ALA A 128 8.87 6.76 9.40
N GLN A 129 8.20 6.04 8.49
CA GLN A 129 7.02 6.50 7.75
C GLN A 129 5.70 5.93 8.32
N GLY A 130 5.73 5.31 9.50
CA GLY A 130 4.53 4.75 10.11
C GLY A 130 4.13 3.36 9.59
N ARG A 131 5.01 2.66 8.86
CA ARG A 131 4.77 1.27 8.40
C ARG A 131 5.14 0.23 9.47
N GLY A 132 5.16 0.62 10.75
CA GLY A 132 5.50 -0.23 11.90
C GLY A 132 4.61 -1.47 12.01
N PHE A 133 3.31 -1.32 11.70
CA PHE A 133 2.35 -2.43 11.72
C PHE A 133 2.65 -3.48 10.63
N SER A 134 3.23 -3.05 9.50
CA SER A 134 3.53 -3.92 8.36
C SER A 134 5.01 -4.38 8.29
N VAL A 135 5.74 -4.28 9.41
CA VAL A 135 7.18 -4.61 9.46
C VAL A 135 7.42 -6.08 9.16
N ARG A 136 6.54 -6.97 9.64
CA ARG A 136 6.65 -8.41 9.40
C ARG A 136 6.58 -8.72 7.92
N GLU A 137 5.61 -8.13 7.22
CA GLU A 137 5.38 -8.31 5.80
C GLU A 137 6.46 -7.63 4.94
N GLU A 138 7.20 -6.66 5.48
CA GLU A 138 8.39 -6.13 4.83
C GLU A 138 9.57 -7.11 4.89
N VAL A 139 9.71 -7.86 5.99
CA VAL A 139 10.73 -8.92 6.12
C VAL A 139 10.37 -10.12 5.26
N GLN A 140 9.15 -10.64 5.41
CA GLN A 140 8.65 -11.82 4.71
C GLN A 140 7.13 -11.68 4.49
N GLU A 141 6.71 -11.76 3.23
CA GLU A 141 5.31 -11.56 2.86
C GLU A 141 4.76 -12.82 2.19
N ASP A 142 3.65 -13.31 2.73
CA ASP A 142 2.75 -14.23 2.06
C ASP A 142 1.51 -13.41 1.66
N TRP A 143 1.35 -13.17 0.36
CA TRP A 143 0.32 -12.30 -0.18
C TRP A 143 -0.78 -13.10 -0.88
N PHE A 144 -2.02 -12.63 -0.75
CA PHE A 144 -3.22 -13.28 -1.25
C PHE A 144 -4.05 -12.25 -2.04
N PRO A 145 -4.46 -12.50 -3.29
CA PRO A 145 -5.20 -11.53 -4.10
C PRO A 145 -6.61 -11.25 -3.53
N GLU A 146 -7.37 -12.27 -3.13
CA GLU A 146 -8.73 -12.12 -2.60
C GLU A 146 -8.75 -11.97 -1.07
N GLU A 147 -9.67 -11.14 -0.54
CA GLU A 147 -9.92 -11.05 0.91
C GLU A 147 -10.68 -12.30 1.38
N VAL A 148 -10.25 -12.90 2.49
CA VAL A 148 -11.00 -13.97 3.16
C VAL A 148 -11.76 -13.35 4.33
N PRO A 149 -13.11 -13.29 4.28
CA PRO A 149 -13.90 -12.99 5.46
C PRO A 149 -13.69 -14.12 6.49
N GLY A 150 -13.24 -13.77 7.69
CA GLY A 150 -13.32 -14.65 8.86
C GLY A 150 -12.24 -15.73 9.03
N MET A 151 -11.00 -15.53 8.54
CA MET A 151 -9.92 -16.44 8.96
C MET A 151 -9.57 -16.17 10.44
N PRO A 152 -9.70 -17.15 11.36
CA PRO A 152 -9.17 -17.00 12.71
C PRO A 152 -7.64 -16.94 12.65
N ASP A 153 -7.09 -16.09 13.50
CA ASP A 153 -5.66 -15.82 13.68
C ASP A 153 -4.74 -17.03 13.39
N THR A 154 -4.06 -17.06 12.24
CA THR A 154 -2.73 -17.71 12.16
C THR A 154 -1.69 -16.78 12.76
N GLY A 155 -1.94 -16.44 14.03
CA GLY A 155 -1.10 -15.65 14.91
C GLY A 155 -0.48 -16.49 16.01
N ASP A 156 -0.38 -17.82 15.84
CA ASP A 156 0.46 -18.65 16.69
C ASP A 156 0.90 -19.91 15.94
N ASN A 157 2.14 -19.92 15.48
CA ASN A 157 2.86 -21.16 15.16
C ASN A 157 4.33 -20.91 15.50
N LEU A 158 4.57 -20.88 16.80
CA LEU A 158 5.86 -21.19 17.39
C LEU A 158 6.24 -22.63 17.01
N HIS A 159 7.48 -22.83 16.60
CA HIS A 159 8.04 -24.15 16.27
C HIS A 159 7.69 -25.23 17.32
N ARG A 160 7.06 -26.30 16.87
CA ARG A 160 7.27 -27.64 17.45
C ARG A 160 7.51 -28.62 16.31
N GLY A 161 8.75 -29.09 16.22
CA GLY A 161 9.09 -30.24 15.39
C GLY A 161 8.36 -31.47 15.91
N THR A 162 7.61 -32.10 15.03
CA THR A 162 7.34 -33.54 15.00
C THR A 162 6.83 -33.83 13.60
N GLU A 163 7.66 -34.50 12.82
CA GLU A 163 7.23 -35.18 11.61
C GLU A 163 6.23 -36.27 12.03
N SER A 164 5.03 -36.27 11.44
CA SER A 164 4.26 -37.50 11.30
C SER A 164 3.34 -37.47 10.08
N PRO A 165 3.18 -38.58 9.35
CA PRO A 165 2.69 -38.59 7.99
C PRO A 165 1.29 -39.23 7.93
N ASN A 166 0.22 -38.43 7.91
CA ASN A 166 -1.05 -38.76 7.25
C ASN A 166 -2.11 -37.73 7.61
N SER A 167 -2.54 -36.93 6.63
CA SER A 167 -3.92 -36.43 6.62
C SER A 167 -4.31 -36.03 5.20
N GLY A 168 -5.30 -36.76 4.69
CA GLY A 168 -6.15 -36.56 3.52
C GLY A 168 -5.94 -35.32 2.65
N LYS A 169 -5.72 -35.58 1.36
CA LYS A 169 -5.98 -34.64 0.26
C LYS A 169 -7.44 -34.17 0.31
N MET A 170 -7.69 -33.04 0.95
CA MET A 170 -8.90 -32.27 0.70
C MET A 170 -8.61 -31.37 -0.50
N LYS A 171 -9.19 -31.72 -1.65
CA LYS A 171 -9.19 -30.90 -2.88
C LYS A 171 -9.99 -29.62 -2.60
N GLY A 172 -9.35 -28.65 -1.95
CA GLY A 172 -9.82 -27.26 -1.94
C GLY A 172 -9.41 -26.61 -3.25
N ASN A 173 -10.34 -25.92 -3.90
CA ASN A 173 -10.08 -25.08 -5.07
C ASN A 173 -8.85 -24.19 -4.78
N GLY A 174 -7.73 -24.43 -5.46
CA GLY A 174 -6.42 -23.92 -5.06
C GLY A 174 -6.36 -22.40 -5.17
N ARG A 175 -6.55 -21.69 -4.06
CA ARG A 175 -6.35 -20.24 -3.98
C ARG A 175 -4.89 -19.93 -4.35
N LEU A 176 -4.69 -19.04 -5.32
CA LEU A 176 -3.36 -18.60 -5.75
C LEU A 176 -2.80 -17.62 -4.72
N SER A 177 -1.84 -18.06 -3.91
CA SER A 177 -1.06 -17.19 -3.02
C SER A 177 0.33 -16.96 -3.59
N VAL A 178 0.88 -15.77 -3.41
CA VAL A 178 2.24 -15.42 -3.84
C VAL A 178 3.13 -15.19 -2.62
N ARG A 179 4.16 -16.03 -2.47
CA ARG A 179 5.18 -15.88 -1.43
C ARG A 179 6.33 -15.00 -1.93
N VAL A 180 6.60 -13.91 -1.23
CA VAL A 180 7.73 -13.01 -1.55
C VAL A 180 9.01 -13.51 -0.87
N MET A 181 10.00 -13.88 -1.67
CA MET A 181 11.30 -14.36 -1.22
C MET A 181 12.41 -13.36 -1.50
N ARG A 182 13.36 -13.26 -0.57
CA ARG A 182 14.56 -12.39 -0.68
C ARG A 182 15.82 -13.22 -0.41
N PRO A 183 16.36 -13.95 -1.41
CA PRO A 183 17.49 -14.86 -1.20
C PRO A 183 18.75 -14.14 -0.71
N LEU A 184 18.91 -12.86 -1.07
CA LEU A 184 20.07 -12.05 -0.70
C LEU A 184 19.88 -11.31 0.64
N ARG A 185 18.82 -11.60 1.40
CA ARG A 185 18.49 -10.87 2.66
C ARG A 185 19.57 -10.98 3.73
N ASP A 186 20.46 -11.96 3.63
CA ASP A 186 21.57 -12.20 4.56
C ASP A 186 22.93 -11.83 3.96
N VAL A 187 22.97 -11.30 2.73
CA VAL A 187 24.18 -10.91 2.00
C VAL A 187 24.24 -9.40 1.84
N GLY A 188 25.35 -8.78 2.27
CA GLY A 188 25.57 -7.34 2.20
C GLY A 188 25.68 -6.81 0.77
N MET A 189 25.36 -5.54 0.56
CA MET A 189 25.44 -4.93 -0.78
C MET A 189 26.86 -4.96 -1.38
N LYS A 190 27.90 -4.83 -0.54
CA LYS A 190 29.31 -4.93 -0.97
C LYS A 190 29.66 -6.35 -1.40
N GLU A 191 29.16 -7.36 -0.71
CA GLU A 191 29.36 -8.77 -1.04
C GLU A 191 28.65 -9.12 -2.36
N CYS A 192 27.41 -8.66 -2.55
CA CYS A 192 26.72 -8.79 -3.83
C CYS A 192 27.50 -8.14 -4.97
N ALA A 193 28.06 -6.95 -4.75
CA ALA A 193 28.86 -6.24 -5.74
C ALA A 193 30.18 -6.96 -6.06
N ALA A 194 30.90 -7.44 -5.04
CA ALA A 194 32.12 -8.22 -5.20
C ALA A 194 31.86 -9.52 -5.97
N TRP A 195 30.77 -10.22 -5.63
CA TRP A 195 30.35 -11.43 -6.34
C TRP A 195 30.00 -11.17 -7.80
N ALA A 196 29.22 -10.13 -8.09
CA ALA A 196 28.90 -9.73 -9.45
C ALA A 196 30.17 -9.38 -10.26
N TRP A 197 31.13 -8.71 -9.63
CA TRP A 197 32.42 -8.41 -10.25
C TRP A 197 33.26 -9.66 -10.54
N TRP A 198 33.41 -10.56 -9.55
CA TRP A 198 34.15 -11.82 -9.71
C TRP A 198 33.55 -12.71 -10.80
N LYS A 199 32.23 -12.73 -10.91
CA LYS A 199 31.50 -13.48 -11.94
C LYS A 199 31.38 -12.72 -13.27
N LYS A 200 31.96 -11.52 -13.37
CA LYS A 200 31.91 -10.65 -14.56
C LYS A 200 30.48 -10.44 -15.06
N LEU A 201 29.52 -10.33 -14.14
CA LEU A 201 28.12 -10.16 -14.49
C LEU A 201 27.90 -8.77 -15.10
N ARG A 202 27.13 -8.73 -16.19
CA ARG A 202 26.65 -7.47 -16.74
C ARG A 202 25.53 -6.92 -15.87
N VAL A 203 25.84 -5.92 -15.07
CA VAL A 203 24.87 -5.23 -14.23
C VAL A 203 24.39 -3.97 -14.95
N VAL A 204 23.10 -3.92 -15.29
CA VAL A 204 22.47 -2.68 -15.78
C VAL A 204 22.40 -1.72 -14.60
N GLY A 205 23.25 -0.68 -14.61
CA GLY A 205 23.30 0.29 -13.52
C GLY A 205 21.93 0.93 -13.26
N LYS A 206 21.63 1.23 -11.99
CA LYS A 206 20.45 2.00 -11.61
C LYS A 206 20.73 3.48 -11.88
N GLU A 207 19.85 4.16 -12.62
CA GLU A 207 19.86 5.61 -12.67
C GLU A 207 19.56 6.10 -11.24
N ARG A 208 20.51 6.84 -10.64
CA ARG A 208 20.22 7.50 -9.36
C ARG A 208 19.10 8.48 -9.65
N TRP A 209 18.07 8.50 -8.80
CA TRP A 209 17.02 9.51 -8.84
C TRP A 209 17.64 10.86 -8.41
N GLN A 210 18.53 11.38 -9.24
CA GLN A 210 19.20 12.66 -9.06
C GLN A 210 18.27 13.69 -9.65
N TRP A 211 17.20 13.95 -8.89
CA TRP A 211 16.46 15.18 -9.07
C TRP A 211 17.40 16.32 -8.73
N SER A 212 17.76 17.12 -9.71
CA SER A 212 18.53 18.35 -9.52
C SER A 212 17.76 19.26 -8.55
N GLY A 213 18.12 19.22 -7.26
CA GLY A 213 17.51 20.05 -6.21
C GLY A 213 16.44 19.41 -5.32
N ALA A 214 16.04 18.13 -5.49
CA ALA A 214 15.15 17.51 -4.49
C ALA A 214 15.95 17.12 -3.24
N LYS A 215 15.54 17.67 -2.10
CA LYS A 215 16.06 17.31 -0.78
C LYS A 215 15.87 15.81 -0.55
N GLN A 216 16.84 15.18 0.13
CA GLN A 216 16.82 13.74 0.40
C GLN A 216 15.52 13.33 1.12
N GLY A 217 14.72 12.45 0.50
CA GLY A 217 13.58 11.82 1.17
C GLY A 217 14.04 10.87 2.28
N ILE A 218 13.11 10.43 3.13
CA ILE A 218 13.42 9.55 4.28
C ILE A 218 14.20 8.30 3.83
N TYR A 219 13.86 7.72 2.68
CA TYR A 219 14.57 6.57 2.13
C TYR A 219 16.06 6.86 1.85
N ALA A 220 16.38 8.02 1.26
CA ALA A 220 17.77 8.40 0.95
C ALA A 220 18.57 8.67 2.23
N LEU A 221 17.97 9.41 3.19
CA LEU A 221 18.59 9.64 4.50
C LEU A 221 18.86 8.34 5.25
N THR A 222 17.88 7.42 5.23
CA THR A 222 18.02 6.11 5.86
C THR A 222 19.12 5.29 5.18
N LYS A 223 19.21 5.36 3.85
CA LYS A 223 20.28 4.70 3.10
C LYS A 223 21.65 5.20 3.53
N ASP A 224 21.84 6.51 3.58
CA ASP A 224 23.12 7.11 3.96
C ASP A 224 23.47 6.75 5.41
N PHE A 225 22.48 6.77 6.31
CA PHE A 225 22.63 6.33 7.69
C PHE A 225 23.05 4.85 7.81
N ILE A 226 22.34 3.93 7.17
CA ILE A 226 22.66 2.49 7.25
C ILE A 226 24.02 2.17 6.63
N VAL A 227 24.35 2.79 5.48
CA VAL A 227 25.66 2.61 4.84
C VAL A 227 26.77 3.21 5.71
N GLY A 228 26.52 4.35 6.37
CA GLY A 228 27.43 4.94 7.35
C GLY A 228 27.66 4.03 8.56
N LEU A 229 26.58 3.50 9.16
CA LEU A 229 26.66 2.55 10.26
C LEU A 229 27.49 1.32 9.92
N GLU A 230 27.34 0.77 8.72
CA GLU A 230 28.09 -0.41 8.28
C GLU A 230 29.60 -0.16 8.21
N LYS A 231 30.02 1.10 7.98
CA LYS A 231 31.44 1.47 7.94
C LYS A 231 32.07 1.43 9.33
N ASP A 232 31.39 1.97 10.32
CA ASP A 232 31.96 2.20 11.66
C ASP A 232 31.67 1.03 12.61
N TYR A 233 30.58 0.28 12.39
CA TYR A 233 30.11 -0.78 13.28
C TYR A 233 29.73 -2.05 12.48
N PRO A 234 30.63 -3.02 12.33
CA PRO A 234 30.33 -4.27 11.64
C PRO A 234 29.17 -5.01 12.31
N SER A 235 28.44 -5.81 11.53
CA SER A 235 27.26 -6.59 11.97
C SER A 235 26.01 -5.79 12.37
N THR A 236 26.08 -4.45 12.49
CA THR A 236 24.91 -3.61 12.88
C THR A 236 23.75 -3.75 11.91
N VAL A 237 24.01 -3.77 10.60
CA VAL A 237 22.98 -3.94 9.56
C VAL A 237 22.23 -5.27 9.74
N SER A 238 22.96 -6.34 10.07
CA SER A 238 22.36 -7.65 10.33
C SER A 238 21.51 -7.66 11.61
N THR A 239 21.96 -6.97 12.65
CA THR A 239 21.21 -6.81 13.90
C THR A 239 19.91 -6.05 13.68
N VAL A 240 19.92 -4.99 12.85
CA VAL A 240 18.71 -4.25 12.47
C VAL A 240 17.69 -5.19 11.84
N VAL A 241 18.07 -5.93 10.80
CA VAL A 241 17.14 -6.84 10.09
C VAL A 241 16.62 -7.93 11.01
N ARG A 242 17.48 -8.58 11.81
CA ARG A 242 17.05 -9.63 12.76
C ARG A 242 16.14 -9.08 13.86
N THR A 243 16.40 -7.86 14.34
CA THR A 243 15.56 -7.24 15.36
C THR A 243 14.20 -6.90 14.79
N CYS A 244 14.14 -6.26 13.62
CA CYS A 244 12.89 -5.99 12.92
C CYS A 244 12.09 -7.28 12.63
N GLY A 245 12.77 -8.38 12.27
CA GLY A 245 12.12 -9.68 12.05
C GLY A 245 11.51 -10.31 13.30
N LYS A 246 11.95 -9.91 14.49
CA LYS A 246 11.36 -10.32 15.78
C LYS A 246 10.19 -9.44 16.21
N LEU A 247 9.98 -8.29 15.57
CA LEU A 247 8.90 -7.39 15.95
C LEU A 247 7.55 -7.99 15.52
N ALA A 248 6.66 -8.17 16.48
CA ALA A 248 5.27 -8.48 16.24
C ALA A 248 4.44 -7.21 16.53
N PRO A 249 3.64 -6.73 15.55
CA PRO A 249 2.75 -5.61 15.79
C PRO A 249 1.70 -5.99 16.82
N LYS A 250 1.32 -5.03 17.68
CA LYS A 250 0.24 -5.21 18.65
C LYS A 250 -1.07 -4.72 18.03
N GLY A 251 -2.16 -5.40 18.34
CA GLY A 251 -3.51 -5.05 17.88
C GLY A 251 -4.02 -5.99 16.78
N ARG A 252 -5.31 -5.88 16.50
CA ARG A 252 -5.99 -6.73 15.52
C ARG A 252 -5.87 -6.15 14.11
N VAL A 253 -5.90 -7.03 13.12
CA VAL A 253 -6.00 -6.67 11.71
C VAL A 253 -7.47 -6.54 11.35
N ILE A 254 -7.90 -5.37 10.85
CA ILE A 254 -9.30 -5.14 10.44
C ILE A 254 -9.54 -5.41 8.96
N GLY A 255 -8.48 -5.58 8.17
CA GLY A 255 -8.54 -5.80 6.74
C GLY A 255 -7.25 -5.38 6.06
N ARG A 256 -7.29 -5.20 4.74
CA ARG A 256 -6.14 -4.74 3.95
C ARG A 256 -6.31 -3.30 3.47
N CYS A 257 -5.19 -2.62 3.22
CA CYS A 257 -5.21 -1.28 2.68
C CYS A 257 -5.56 -1.33 1.20
N VAL A 258 -6.58 -0.62 0.72
CA VAL A 258 -6.95 -0.66 -0.71
C VAL A 258 -5.87 -0.05 -1.62
N LEU A 259 -4.97 0.77 -1.08
CA LEU A 259 -3.88 1.37 -1.87
C LEU A 259 -2.64 0.48 -1.96
N CYS A 260 -2.19 -0.09 -0.83
CA CYS A 260 -0.92 -0.81 -0.75
C CYS A 260 -1.06 -2.29 -0.40
N GLU A 261 -2.28 -2.78 -0.17
CA GLU A 261 -2.65 -4.16 0.20
C GLU A 261 -1.90 -4.75 1.39
N ARG A 262 -1.34 -3.90 2.26
CA ARG A 262 -0.79 -4.30 3.56
C ARG A 262 -1.89 -4.35 4.63
N PRO A 263 -1.70 -5.10 5.72
CA PRO A 263 -2.64 -5.15 6.83
C PRO A 263 -2.94 -3.77 7.43
N VAL A 264 -4.20 -3.55 7.80
CA VAL A 264 -4.68 -2.34 8.48
C VAL A 264 -4.90 -2.65 9.95
N GLN A 265 -4.32 -1.82 10.82
CA GLN A 265 -4.43 -1.94 12.27
C GLN A 265 -5.80 -1.42 12.76
N GLU A 266 -6.43 -2.11 13.71
CA GLU A 266 -7.62 -1.59 14.40
C GLU A 266 -7.33 -0.29 15.16
N GLY A 267 -8.27 0.67 15.12
CA GLY A 267 -8.17 1.89 15.93
C GLY A 267 -7.05 2.87 15.53
N TRP A 268 -6.40 2.68 14.37
CA TRP A 268 -5.29 3.56 13.97
C TRP A 268 -5.72 5.03 13.81
N GLN A 269 -6.98 5.28 13.44
CA GLN A 269 -7.55 6.63 13.31
C GLN A 269 -7.70 7.32 14.68
N GLU A 270 -8.20 6.60 15.68
CA GLU A 270 -8.34 7.09 17.06
C GLU A 270 -6.97 7.34 17.70
N TRP A 271 -6.02 6.44 17.47
CA TRP A 271 -4.64 6.66 17.88
C TRP A 271 -4.08 7.94 17.25
N LYS A 272 -4.27 8.12 15.93
CA LYS A 272 -3.83 9.31 15.21
C LYS A 272 -4.46 10.59 15.75
N SER A 273 -5.77 10.60 16.00
CA SER A 273 -6.47 11.77 16.54
C SER A 273 -6.03 12.12 17.96
N SER A 274 -5.64 11.11 18.74
CA SER A 274 -5.13 11.29 20.11
C SER A 274 -3.71 11.88 20.15
N ILE A 275 -2.89 11.63 19.11
CA ILE A 275 -1.52 12.15 19.03
C ILE A 275 -1.39 13.41 18.16
N SER A 276 -2.42 13.79 17.39
CA SER A 276 -2.35 14.97 16.56
C SER A 276 -2.60 16.22 17.39
N VAL A 277 -1.60 17.11 17.45
CA VAL A 277 -1.80 18.49 17.92
C VAL A 277 -2.49 19.28 16.81
N GLN A 278 -3.70 18.88 16.45
CA GLN A 278 -4.59 19.75 15.71
C GLN A 278 -5.32 20.59 16.75
N PHE A 279 -4.85 21.82 16.95
CA PHE A 279 -5.67 22.87 17.52
C PHE A 279 -6.97 22.85 16.72
N ARG A 280 -8.04 22.36 17.34
CA ARG A 280 -9.38 22.69 16.91
C ARG A 280 -9.45 24.20 17.09
N LEU A 281 -9.18 24.97 16.03
CA LEU A 281 -9.97 26.17 15.81
C LEU A 281 -11.38 25.63 15.56
N SER A 282 -12.06 25.31 16.66
CA SER A 282 -13.51 25.35 16.70
C SER A 282 -13.82 26.68 16.07
N SER A 283 -14.43 26.64 14.89
CA SER A 283 -15.08 27.76 14.27
C SER A 283 -15.74 28.54 15.40
N ASN A 284 -15.39 29.81 15.57
CA ASN A 284 -16.17 30.73 16.36
C ASN A 284 -17.56 30.80 15.69
N VAL A 285 -18.42 29.85 16.03
CA VAL A 285 -19.84 30.06 16.01
C VAL A 285 -20.08 30.83 17.30
N GLU A 286 -20.21 32.14 17.17
CA GLU A 286 -20.78 32.98 18.21
C GLU A 286 -22.08 32.30 18.66
N ILE A 287 -22.06 31.74 19.86
CA ILE A 287 -23.26 31.27 20.53
C ILE A 287 -23.96 32.53 21.00
N ASP A 288 -24.83 33.07 20.16
CA ASP A 288 -25.86 34.00 20.62
C ASP A 288 -26.72 33.27 21.68
N PRO A 289 -26.93 33.87 22.88
CA PRO A 289 -27.76 33.25 23.90
C PRO A 289 -29.23 33.45 23.53
N ILE A 290 -29.91 32.41 23.03
CA ILE A 290 -31.38 32.43 22.85
C ILE A 290 -32.06 31.77 24.07
N PRO A 291 -33.15 32.37 24.62
CA PRO A 291 -33.73 31.98 25.90
C PRO A 291 -34.63 30.73 25.81
N PHE A 292 -34.71 30.03 26.94
CA PHE A 292 -35.65 28.96 27.30
C PHE A 292 -37.02 28.97 26.59
N LEU A 293 -37.39 27.87 25.92
CA LEU A 293 -38.77 27.37 25.82
C LEU A 293 -38.84 25.91 25.31
N HIS A 294 -39.29 25.04 26.22
CA HIS A 294 -39.99 23.73 26.13
C HIS A 294 -39.68 22.64 25.06
N PRO A 295 -39.82 21.35 25.44
CA PRO A 295 -39.53 20.20 24.58
C PRO A 295 -40.78 19.76 23.80
N SER A 296 -40.71 19.76 22.46
CA SER A 296 -41.64 19.03 21.61
C SER A 296 -40.89 18.04 20.74
N VAL A 297 -41.32 16.79 20.88
CA VAL A 297 -40.99 15.58 20.15
C VAL A 297 -40.95 15.83 18.64
N ASP A 298 -39.79 15.55 18.02
CA ASP A 298 -39.61 14.93 16.69
C ASP A 298 -38.13 15.06 16.26
N CYS A 299 -37.25 14.24 16.87
CA CYS A 299 -35.89 14.07 16.38
C CYS A 299 -35.88 12.99 15.28
N VAL A 300 -36.19 13.37 14.05
CA VAL A 300 -35.63 12.67 12.89
C VAL A 300 -34.20 13.19 12.73
N PRO A 301 -33.15 12.39 12.98
CA PRO A 301 -31.80 12.85 12.69
C PRO A 301 -31.70 13.15 11.20
N PRO A 302 -31.23 14.35 10.78
CA PRO A 302 -31.03 14.62 9.38
C PRO A 302 -30.03 13.60 8.85
N ARG A 303 -30.41 12.86 7.81
CA ARG A 303 -29.49 11.97 7.10
C ARG A 303 -28.39 12.83 6.48
N LEU A 304 -27.29 13.06 7.20
CA LEU A 304 -26.07 13.57 6.60
C LEU A 304 -25.60 12.51 5.59
N SER A 305 -25.89 12.74 4.31
CA SER A 305 -25.26 12.05 3.20
C SER A 305 -23.76 12.35 3.23
N THR A 306 -23.02 11.63 4.07
CA THR A 306 -21.58 11.78 4.21
C THR A 306 -20.97 11.27 2.91
N ALA A 307 -20.27 12.15 2.18
CA ALA A 307 -19.57 11.76 0.97
C ALA A 307 -18.62 10.58 1.27
N PRO A 308 -18.45 9.61 0.35
CA PRO A 308 -17.56 8.48 0.57
C PRO A 308 -16.13 8.99 0.78
N THR A 309 -15.43 8.47 1.79
CA THR A 309 -14.04 8.84 2.10
C THR A 309 -13.11 7.65 1.95
N LEU A 310 -11.85 7.92 1.57
CA LEU A 310 -10.84 6.86 1.40
C LEU A 310 -10.25 6.41 2.74
N THR A 311 -10.28 7.29 3.74
CA THR A 311 -9.68 7.11 5.07
C THR A 311 -9.95 5.76 5.75
N PRO A 312 -11.20 5.23 5.84
CA PRO A 312 -11.45 3.92 6.48
C PRO A 312 -10.84 2.73 5.73
N HIS A 313 -10.44 2.90 4.46
CA HIS A 313 -9.90 1.85 3.61
C HIS A 313 -8.36 1.85 3.55
N LEU A 314 -7.69 2.80 4.22
CA LEU A 314 -6.24 2.93 4.21
C LEU A 314 -5.59 2.42 5.50
N CYS A 315 -4.35 1.93 5.38
CA CYS A 315 -3.47 1.82 6.54
C CYS A 315 -2.91 3.21 6.93
N TYR A 316 -2.46 3.34 8.17
CA TYR A 316 -1.87 4.59 8.69
C TYR A 316 -0.80 5.19 7.76
N ALA A 317 0.14 4.37 7.28
CA ALA A 317 1.21 4.84 6.40
C ALA A 317 0.69 5.42 5.07
N CYS A 318 -0.26 4.75 4.41
CA CYS A 318 -0.88 5.27 3.18
C CYS A 318 -1.69 6.54 3.43
N HIS A 319 -2.41 6.61 4.55
CA HIS A 319 -3.07 7.84 4.94
C HIS A 319 -2.06 8.99 5.14
N THR A 320 -0.95 8.75 5.84
CA THR A 320 0.08 9.79 6.02
C THR A 320 0.74 10.18 4.70
N THR A 321 0.86 9.27 3.74
CA THR A 321 1.38 9.55 2.40
C THR A 321 0.53 10.62 1.69
N PHE A 322 -0.79 10.60 1.88
CA PHE A 322 -1.69 11.61 1.33
C PHE A 322 -1.80 12.88 2.18
N THR A 323 -1.83 12.76 3.51
CA THR A 323 -2.16 13.91 4.38
C THR A 323 -0.97 14.62 5.02
N SER A 324 0.23 14.04 4.98
CA SER A 324 1.40 14.64 5.63
C SER A 324 1.84 15.89 4.89
N LYS A 325 1.53 17.06 5.43
CA LYS A 325 1.97 18.35 4.91
C LYS A 325 3.38 18.66 5.41
N SER A 326 4.27 19.04 4.51
CA SER A 326 5.56 19.63 4.88
C SER A 326 5.35 21.10 5.28
N SER A 327 5.91 21.53 6.40
CA SER A 327 5.96 22.97 6.77
C SER A 327 6.87 23.79 5.87
N ARG A 328 7.65 23.13 5.00
CA ARG A 328 8.56 23.75 4.04
C ARG A 328 7.96 23.71 2.64
N ALA A 329 8.20 24.77 1.87
CA ALA A 329 7.72 24.95 0.50
C ALA A 329 7.81 23.67 -0.34
N THR A 330 6.72 23.37 -1.05
CA THR A 330 6.63 22.24 -1.98
C THR A 330 7.77 22.36 -3.01
N PRO A 331 8.56 21.30 -3.25
CA PRO A 331 9.53 21.32 -4.33
C PRO A 331 8.80 21.64 -5.66
N PRO A 332 9.50 22.25 -6.64
CA PRO A 332 8.91 22.51 -7.95
C PRO A 332 8.23 21.25 -8.50
N PRO A 333 7.06 21.39 -9.17
CA PRO A 333 6.27 20.25 -9.60
C PRO A 333 7.14 19.28 -10.37
N LEU A 334 6.98 17.99 -10.06
CA LEU A 334 7.81 16.94 -10.63
C LEU A 334 7.77 16.92 -12.17
N TYR A 335 6.66 17.41 -12.69
CA TYR A 335 6.36 17.56 -14.10
C TYR A 335 5.74 18.96 -14.30
N PRO A 336 6.53 19.97 -14.71
CA PRO A 336 6.06 21.35 -14.83
C PRO A 336 4.98 21.54 -15.91
N SER A 337 4.79 20.55 -16.80
CA SER A 337 3.78 20.54 -17.85
C SER A 337 2.41 20.01 -17.40
N VAL A 338 2.25 19.55 -16.15
CA VAL A 338 0.99 18.94 -15.67
C VAL A 338 0.15 19.99 -14.95
N THR A 339 -1.03 20.28 -15.48
CA THR A 339 -2.05 21.08 -14.81
C THR A 339 -2.53 20.33 -13.55
N LYS A 340 -2.48 20.99 -12.39
CA LYS A 340 -3.02 20.42 -11.15
C LYS A 340 -4.53 20.26 -11.32
N THR A 341 -4.97 19.01 -11.43
CA THR A 341 -6.39 18.67 -11.34
C THR A 341 -6.79 18.67 -9.86
N PRO A 342 -8.02 19.09 -9.52
CA PRO A 342 -8.48 19.08 -8.12
C PRO A 342 -8.57 17.66 -7.57
N LEU A 343 -8.75 16.68 -8.46
CA LEU A 343 -8.95 15.29 -8.12
C LEU A 343 -7.72 14.46 -8.52
N THR A 344 -7.11 13.81 -7.54
CA THR A 344 -5.93 12.97 -7.75
C THR A 344 -6.36 11.58 -8.22
N PRO A 345 -5.93 11.11 -9.41
CA PRO A 345 -6.29 9.78 -9.87
C PRO A 345 -5.65 8.69 -9.01
N LEU A 346 -6.39 7.60 -8.75
CA LEU A 346 -5.90 6.45 -7.99
C LEU A 346 -5.60 5.26 -8.93
N PRO A 347 -4.74 4.32 -8.51
CA PRO A 347 -4.50 3.09 -9.25
C PRO A 347 -5.76 2.26 -9.48
N THR A 348 -5.80 1.48 -10.57
CA THR A 348 -6.98 0.73 -11.03
C THR A 348 -7.52 -0.26 -10.00
N TRP A 349 -6.65 -0.89 -9.22
CA TRP A 349 -7.06 -1.82 -8.15
C TRP A 349 -7.85 -1.14 -7.03
N VAL A 350 -7.62 0.15 -6.78
CA VAL A 350 -8.30 0.85 -5.69
C VAL A 350 -9.80 0.90 -5.93
N GLY A 351 -10.22 1.19 -7.17
CA GLY A 351 -11.64 1.18 -7.54
C GLY A 351 -12.27 -0.19 -7.37
N SER A 352 -11.59 -1.24 -7.85
CA SER A 352 -12.07 -2.64 -7.75
C SER A 352 -12.26 -3.07 -6.30
N HIS A 353 -11.26 -2.83 -5.44
CA HIS A 353 -11.33 -3.17 -4.01
C HIS A 353 -12.42 -2.41 -3.26
N LEU A 354 -12.72 -1.17 -3.66
CA LEU A 354 -13.81 -0.38 -3.05
C LEU A 354 -15.18 -0.93 -3.44
N LEU A 355 -15.37 -1.34 -4.69
CA LEU A 355 -16.62 -1.95 -5.17
C LEU A 355 -16.87 -3.30 -4.49
N GLU A 356 -15.86 -4.19 -4.45
CA GLU A 356 -15.96 -5.48 -3.76
C GLU A 356 -16.38 -5.32 -2.30
N ARG A 357 -15.82 -4.33 -1.58
CA ARG A 357 -16.19 -4.06 -0.19
C ARG A 357 -17.59 -3.52 -0.05
N GLN A 358 -18.05 -2.67 -0.98
CA GLN A 358 -19.42 -2.16 -0.94
C GLN A 358 -20.44 -3.28 -1.17
N GLU A 359 -20.15 -4.21 -2.06
CA GLU A 359 -20.95 -5.42 -2.29
C GLU A 359 -20.92 -6.37 -1.09
N GLN A 360 -19.76 -6.55 -0.45
CA GLN A 360 -19.66 -7.34 0.79
C GLN A 360 -20.46 -6.72 1.93
N ILE A 361 -20.45 -5.39 2.08
CA ILE A 361 -21.27 -4.71 3.10
C ILE A 361 -22.76 -4.83 2.75
N SER A 362 -23.16 -4.73 1.49
CA SER A 362 -24.56 -4.86 1.08
C SER A 362 -25.09 -6.28 1.25
N THR A 363 -24.26 -7.29 1.01
CA THR A 363 -24.58 -8.71 1.21
C THR A 363 -24.52 -9.14 2.67
N SER A 364 -23.55 -8.63 3.45
CA SER A 364 -23.45 -8.86 4.90
C SER A 364 -24.55 -8.13 5.69
N ARG A 365 -25.15 -7.07 5.13
CA ARG A 365 -26.45 -6.56 5.56
C ARG A 365 -27.53 -7.56 5.13
N MET A 366 -27.49 -8.74 5.73
CA MET A 366 -28.47 -9.81 5.56
C MET A 366 -29.90 -9.30 5.73
N ALA A 367 -30.81 -9.96 5.00
CA ALA A 367 -32.11 -9.45 4.61
C ALA A 367 -32.96 -9.07 5.82
N ARG A 368 -33.77 -8.03 5.67
CA ARG A 368 -34.72 -7.57 6.69
C ARG A 368 -35.61 -8.72 7.21
N GLU A 369 -35.83 -9.77 6.42
CA GLU A 369 -36.46 -11.04 6.81
C GLU A 369 -35.65 -11.82 7.88
N GLU A 370 -34.33 -11.97 7.73
CA GLU A 370 -33.49 -12.73 8.66
C GLU A 370 -33.28 -11.98 9.98
N MET A 371 -33.20 -10.64 9.92
CA MET A 371 -33.18 -9.81 11.12
C MET A 371 -34.53 -9.84 11.85
N ARG A 372 -35.66 -9.95 11.12
CA ARG A 372 -37.00 -10.14 11.72
C ARG A 372 -37.14 -11.53 12.34
N SER A 373 -36.62 -12.57 11.68
CA SER A 373 -36.60 -13.94 12.20
C SER A 373 -35.78 -14.08 13.49
N ALA A 374 -34.62 -13.42 13.56
CA ALA A 374 -33.79 -13.42 14.77
C ALA A 374 -34.43 -12.65 15.95
N VAL A 375 -35.32 -11.70 15.67
CA VAL A 375 -36.02 -10.89 16.68
C VAL A 375 -37.38 -11.48 17.05
N SER A 376 -38.02 -12.28 16.17
CA SER A 376 -39.32 -12.91 16.48
C SER A 376 -39.24 -13.89 17.65
N ASP A 377 -38.08 -14.52 17.87
CA ASP A 377 -37.84 -15.39 19.03
C ASP A 377 -37.81 -14.63 20.37
N PHE A 378 -37.74 -13.29 20.34
CA PHE A 378 -37.68 -12.43 21.53
C PHE A 378 -38.93 -11.57 21.74
N LEU A 379 -39.93 -11.67 20.86
CA LEU A 379 -41.22 -11.00 21.04
C LEU A 379 -42.15 -11.93 21.81
N LEU A 380 -42.47 -11.55 23.06
CA LEU A 380 -43.52 -12.21 23.84
C LEU A 380 -44.89 -11.88 23.20
N GLU A 381 -45.71 -12.91 22.99
CA GLU A 381 -47.08 -12.82 22.43
C GLU A 381 -48.00 -11.86 23.20
#